data_AF-A0A0H3DJK4-F1
#
_entry.id   AF-A0A0H3DJK4-F1
#
_cell.length_a   1.000
_cell.length_b   1.000
_cell.length_c   1.000
_cell.angle_alpha   90.00
_cell.angle_beta   90.00
_cell.angle_gamma   90.00
#
_symmetry.space_group_name_H-M   'P 1'
#
loop_
_entity.id
_entity.type
_entity.pdbx_description
1 polymer ?
#
loop_
_entity_poly.entity_id
_entity_poly.type
_entity_poly.pdbx_seq_one_letter_code
_entity_poly.pdbx_strand_id
1 'polypeptide(L)'
;MVDAEREQAVLIGRLDRHGRLLWSLPKGHIEDGETVEQTAVREVKEETGISARVMRPLGTIDYWFVAEKRRIHKTVHHFLLEALGGELSDEDVEVTEVAWVPLAELETKLAYSDERKLVRKASQMLKELFARPDVLRRDEHAPEGAPE
;
A
#
# COMPACT_ATOMS: atom_id res chain seq x y z
N MET A 1 -0.35 0.30 2.63
CA MET A 1 0.52 0.85 3.70
C MET A 1 -0.34 1.17 4.92
N VAL A 2 0.16 0.93 6.12
CA VAL A 2 -0.55 1.20 7.39
C VAL A 2 0.26 2.12 8.30
N ASP A 3 -0.46 2.97 9.03
CA ASP A 3 0.00 3.61 10.26
C ASP A 3 -0.62 2.83 11.43
N ALA A 4 0.23 2.08 12.12
CA ALA A 4 -0.17 1.21 13.22
C ALA A 4 -0.64 1.99 14.44
N GLU A 5 0.02 3.11 14.74
CA GLU A 5 -0.25 3.92 15.93
C GLU A 5 -1.61 4.61 15.81
N ARG A 6 -1.98 5.00 14.59
CA ARG A 6 -3.26 5.65 14.29
C ARG A 6 -4.37 4.69 13.85
N GLU A 7 -4.06 3.40 13.73
CA GLU A 7 -4.95 2.39 13.16
C GLU A 7 -5.58 2.83 11.83
N GLN A 8 -4.72 3.29 10.90
CA GLN A 8 -5.12 3.79 9.58
C GLN A 8 -4.33 3.13 8.46
N ALA A 9 -4.87 3.17 7.25
CA ALA A 9 -4.15 2.85 6.02
C ALA A 9 -4.40 3.92 4.97
N VAL A 10 -3.42 4.15 4.09
CA VAL A 10 -3.62 5.04 2.96
C VAL A 10 -4.37 4.32 1.85
N LEU A 11 -5.34 5.01 1.25
CA LEU A 11 -5.98 4.64 0.00
C LEU A 11 -5.81 5.77 -1.02
N ILE A 12 -5.90 5.40 -2.28
CA ILE A 12 -5.91 6.34 -3.40
C ILE A 12 -7.25 6.27 -4.13
N GLY A 13 -7.77 7.43 -4.50
CA GLY A 13 -9.01 7.62 -5.21
C GLY A 13 -8.74 7.95 -6.68
N ARG A 14 -9.46 7.28 -7.59
CA ARG A 14 -9.43 7.56 -9.03
C ARG A 14 -10.85 7.73 -9.55
N LEU A 15 -11.09 8.69 -10.45
CA LEU A 15 -12.40 8.85 -11.06
C LEU A 15 -12.65 7.75 -12.12
N ASP A 16 -13.82 7.13 -12.06
CA ASP A 16 -14.29 6.29 -13.14
C ASP A 16 -14.83 7.12 -14.33
N ARG A 17 -15.21 6.43 -15.41
CA ARG A 17 -15.78 7.06 -16.62
C ARG A 17 -17.07 7.87 -16.38
N HIS A 18 -17.69 7.72 -15.21
CA HIS A 18 -18.90 8.44 -14.80
C HIS A 18 -18.60 9.53 -13.76
N GLY A 19 -17.32 9.81 -13.48
CA GLY A 19 -16.90 10.81 -12.49
C GLY A 19 -17.09 10.36 -11.05
N ARG A 20 -17.26 9.06 -10.79
CA ARG A 20 -17.36 8.54 -9.42
C ARG A 20 -15.97 8.22 -8.90
N LEU A 21 -15.66 8.65 -7.69
CA LEU A 21 -14.40 8.33 -7.02
C LEU A 21 -14.39 6.86 -6.59
N LEU A 22 -13.42 6.10 -7.10
CA LEU A 22 -13.17 4.71 -6.75
C LEU A 22 -11.91 4.63 -5.91
N TRP A 23 -12.04 4.11 -4.69
CA TRP A 23 -10.92 3.89 -3.78
C TRP A 23 -10.27 2.54 -4.03
N SER A 24 -8.94 2.53 -4.06
CA SER A 24 -8.11 1.34 -4.26
C SER A 24 -6.82 1.41 -3.44
N LEU A 25 -6.10 0.30 -3.40
CA LEU A 25 -4.76 0.25 -2.81
C LEU A 25 -3.75 0.94 -3.78
N PRO A 26 -2.71 1.61 -3.24
CA PRO A 26 -1.59 2.09 -4.04
C PRO A 26 -0.90 0.96 -4.81
N LYS A 27 -0.60 1.21 -6.09
CA LYS A 27 0.06 0.28 -7.01
C LYS A 27 0.42 1.03 -8.31
N GLY A 28 1.49 0.57 -8.95
CA GLY A 28 1.75 0.90 -10.35
C GLY A 28 2.58 -0.15 -11.06
N HIS A 29 3.44 0.29 -11.98
CA HIS A 29 4.16 -0.59 -12.88
C HIS A 29 5.57 -0.83 -12.36
N ILE A 30 6.08 -2.04 -12.59
CA ILE A 30 7.48 -2.36 -12.29
C ILE A 30 8.34 -1.65 -13.33
N GLU A 31 9.30 -0.86 -12.86
CA GLU A 31 10.29 -0.22 -13.73
C GLU A 31 11.54 -1.10 -13.94
N ASP A 32 12.33 -0.78 -14.96
CA ASP A 32 13.50 -1.56 -15.33
C ASP A 32 14.50 -1.65 -14.18
N GLY A 33 14.75 -2.88 -13.72
CA GLY A 33 15.69 -3.17 -12.64
C GLY A 33 15.10 -3.19 -11.24
N GLU A 34 13.80 -2.93 -11.07
CA GLU A 34 13.14 -3.01 -9.77
C GLU A 34 12.70 -4.43 -9.39
N THR A 35 12.78 -4.77 -8.10
CA THR A 35 12.00 -5.87 -7.54
C THR A 35 10.56 -5.43 -7.25
N VAL A 36 9.64 -6.38 -7.11
CA VAL A 36 8.24 -6.11 -6.77
C VAL A 36 8.09 -5.34 -5.44
N GLU A 37 8.99 -5.56 -4.48
CA GLU A 37 9.06 -4.82 -3.23
C GLU A 37 9.51 -3.38 -3.43
N GLN A 38 10.54 -3.15 -4.26
CA GLN A 38 11.05 -1.82 -4.57
C GLN A 38 9.98 -0.99 -5.27
N THR A 39 9.32 -1.57 -6.28
CA THR A 39 8.16 -0.96 -6.94
C THR A 39 7.07 -0.60 -5.94
N ALA A 40 6.70 -1.50 -5.01
CA ALA A 40 5.66 -1.21 -4.02
C ALA A 40 6.01 -0.03 -3.09
N VAL A 41 7.29 0.14 -2.74
CA VAL A 41 7.75 1.27 -1.92
C VAL A 41 7.76 2.58 -2.71
N ARG A 42 8.28 2.56 -3.95
CA ARG A 42 8.30 3.73 -4.85
C ARG A 42 6.88 4.22 -5.13
N GLU A 43 5.99 3.32 -5.56
CA GLU A 43 4.61 3.66 -5.92
C GLU A 43 3.83 4.25 -4.74
N VAL A 44 3.99 3.70 -3.53
CA VAL A 44 3.39 4.32 -2.33
C VAL A 44 3.92 5.74 -2.10
N LYS A 45 5.21 5.97 -2.35
CA LYS A 45 5.78 7.31 -2.19
C LYS A 45 5.26 8.28 -3.25
N GLU A 46 5.18 7.85 -4.50
CA GLU A 46 4.72 8.68 -5.63
C GLU A 46 3.23 8.99 -5.52
N GLU A 47 2.39 7.96 -5.36
CA GLU A 47 0.94 8.11 -5.36
C GLU A 47 0.38 8.74 -4.08
N THR A 48 1.14 8.75 -2.98
CA THR A 48 0.61 9.19 -1.68
C THR A 48 1.50 10.17 -0.90
N GLY A 49 2.73 10.42 -1.33
CA GLY A 49 3.69 11.25 -0.61
C GLY A 49 4.32 10.61 0.64
N ILE A 50 3.92 9.38 1.02
CA ILE A 50 4.36 8.76 2.28
C ILE A 50 5.53 7.81 2.05
N SER A 51 6.57 7.96 2.86
CA SER A 51 7.70 7.04 2.90
C SER A 51 7.33 5.81 3.71
N ALA A 52 7.69 4.62 3.22
CA ALA A 52 7.27 3.36 3.83
C ALA A 52 8.35 2.28 3.72
N ARG A 53 8.23 1.22 4.52
CA ARG A 53 9.03 -0.01 4.39
C ARG A 53 8.14 -1.24 4.25
N VAL A 54 8.60 -2.22 3.49
CA VAL A 54 7.92 -3.52 3.38
C VAL A 54 8.04 -4.29 4.69
N MET A 55 6.90 -4.75 5.21
CA MET A 55 6.85 -5.68 6.32
C MET A 55 6.77 -7.12 5.84
N ARG A 56 5.77 -7.43 4.99
CA ARG A 56 5.44 -8.80 4.55
C ARG A 56 4.69 -8.80 3.22
N PRO A 57 4.78 -9.88 2.42
CA PRO A 57 3.88 -10.08 1.28
C PRO A 57 2.43 -10.33 1.75
N LEU A 58 1.46 -9.68 1.12
CA LEU A 58 0.03 -9.89 1.36
C LEU A 58 -0.58 -10.90 0.38
N GLY A 59 -0.12 -10.90 -0.86
CA GLY A 59 -0.57 -11.82 -1.90
C GLY A 59 -0.64 -11.15 -3.27
N THR A 60 -1.18 -11.88 -4.23
CA THR A 60 -1.30 -11.43 -5.61
C THR A 60 -2.78 -11.32 -6.00
N ILE A 61 -3.11 -10.31 -6.78
CA ILE A 61 -4.40 -10.21 -7.48
C ILE A 61 -4.14 -10.28 -8.98
N ASP A 62 -4.84 -11.19 -9.65
CA ASP A 62 -4.82 -11.37 -11.10
C ASP A 62 -6.17 -10.98 -11.67
N TYR A 63 -6.19 -10.05 -12.62
CA TYR A 63 -7.43 -9.61 -13.26
C TYR A 63 -7.23 -9.21 -14.72
N TRP A 64 -8.35 -9.19 -15.43
CA TRP A 64 -8.42 -8.72 -16.80
C TRP A 64 -9.23 -7.42 -16.88
N PHE A 65 -8.73 -6.44 -17.62
CA PHE A 65 -9.47 -5.24 -17.94
C PHE A 65 -9.34 -4.90 -19.43
N VAL A 66 -10.14 -3.95 -19.89
CA VAL A 66 -10.09 -3.46 -21.26
C VAL A 66 -9.61 -2.02 -21.23
N ALA A 67 -8.49 -1.74 -21.91
CA ALA A 67 -8.03 -0.39 -22.21
C ALA A 67 -7.72 -0.29 -23.69
N GLU A 68 -8.07 0.83 -24.32
CA GLU A 68 -7.84 1.07 -25.76
C GLU A 68 -8.35 -0.08 -26.66
N LYS A 69 -9.51 -0.65 -26.31
CA LYS A 69 -10.12 -1.82 -26.99
C LYS A 69 -9.29 -3.12 -26.96
N ARG A 70 -8.23 -3.17 -26.15
CA ARG A 70 -7.40 -4.36 -25.92
C ARG A 70 -7.70 -4.95 -24.56
N ARG A 71 -7.77 -6.29 -24.51
CA ARG A 71 -7.89 -7.02 -23.26
C ARG A 71 -6.49 -7.17 -22.65
N ILE A 72 -6.29 -6.63 -21.45
CA ILE A 72 -5.01 -6.62 -20.75
C ILE A 72 -5.12 -7.51 -19.52
N HIS A 73 -4.15 -8.41 -19.35
CA HIS A 73 -3.98 -9.19 -18.13
C HIS A 73 -3.02 -8.45 -17.20
N LYS A 74 -3.42 -8.24 -15.94
CA LYS A 74 -2.58 -7.60 -14.94
C LYS A 74 -2.49 -8.48 -13.70
N THR A 75 -1.26 -8.70 -13.27
CA THR A 75 -0.89 -9.37 -12.01
C THR A 75 -0.31 -8.30 -11.10
N VAL A 76 -0.84 -8.16 -9.88
CA VAL A 76 -0.39 -7.16 -8.91
C VAL A 76 0.05 -7.86 -7.62
N HIS A 77 1.34 -7.74 -7.31
CA HIS A 77 1.92 -8.22 -6.06
C HIS A 77 1.72 -7.17 -4.96
N HIS A 78 0.95 -7.52 -3.95
CA HIS A 78 0.63 -6.63 -2.83
C HIS A 78 1.48 -6.97 -1.61
N PHE A 79 1.92 -5.92 -0.93
CA PHE A 79 2.71 -5.99 0.28
C PHE A 79 2.02 -5.22 1.41
N LEU A 80 2.25 -5.67 2.64
CA LEU A 80 1.96 -4.90 3.84
C LEU A 80 3.16 -4.00 4.06
N LEU A 81 2.93 -2.69 3.99
CA LEU A 81 3.95 -1.69 4.27
C LEU A 81 3.60 -0.94 5.56
N GLU A 82 4.62 -0.58 6.32
CA GLU A 82 4.53 0.33 7.47
C GLU A 82 4.94 1.75 7.04
N ALA A 83 4.17 2.74 7.45
CA ALA A 83 4.50 4.14 7.26
C ALA A 83 5.69 4.56 8.14
N LEU A 84 6.66 5.25 7.55
CA LEU A 84 7.84 5.79 8.23
C LEU A 84 7.76 7.31 8.43
N GLY A 85 6.88 7.98 7.69
CA GLY A 85 6.69 9.43 7.73
C GLY A 85 6.45 10.01 6.35
N GLY A 86 6.30 11.34 6.29
CA GLY A 86 5.90 12.07 5.08
C GLY A 86 4.55 12.74 5.25
N GLU A 87 4.15 13.48 4.23
CA GLU A 87 2.87 14.18 4.17
C GLU A 87 2.06 13.63 3.00
N LEU A 88 0.73 13.56 3.16
CA LEU A 88 -0.12 13.11 2.07
C LEU A 88 0.02 14.08 0.89
N SER A 89 0.29 13.54 -0.28
CA SER A 89 0.34 14.28 -1.54
C SER A 89 -0.44 13.51 -2.59
N ASP A 90 -1.28 14.23 -3.33
CA ASP A 90 -2.04 13.79 -4.50
C ASP A 90 -1.45 14.37 -5.80
N GLU A 91 -0.16 14.74 -5.79
CA GLU A 91 0.53 15.32 -6.95
C GLU A 91 0.72 14.35 -8.11
N ASP A 92 0.55 13.04 -7.87
CA ASP A 92 0.55 12.03 -8.93
C ASP A 92 -0.66 12.23 -9.86
N VAL A 93 -0.38 12.40 -11.14
CA VAL A 93 -1.40 12.62 -12.19
C VAL A 93 -2.38 11.46 -12.34
N GLU A 94 -2.01 10.26 -11.90
CA GLU A 94 -2.88 9.08 -11.91
C GLU A 94 -3.82 9.02 -10.70
N VAL A 95 -3.69 9.93 -9.74
CA VAL A 95 -4.44 9.97 -8.48
C VAL A 95 -5.31 11.23 -8.44
N THR A 96 -6.56 11.06 -7.99
CA THR A 96 -7.49 12.19 -7.79
C THR A 96 -7.58 12.60 -6.33
N GLU A 97 -7.44 11.65 -5.41
CA GLU A 97 -7.53 11.91 -3.97
C GLU A 97 -6.67 10.89 -3.22
N VAL A 98 -6.06 11.32 -2.11
CA VAL A 98 -5.32 10.45 -1.21
C VAL A 98 -5.87 10.65 0.20
N ALA A 99 -6.14 9.54 0.89
CA ALA A 99 -6.70 9.61 2.24
C ALA A 99 -6.15 8.54 3.16
N TRP A 100 -5.88 8.95 4.41
CA TRP A 100 -5.83 8.03 5.54
C TRP A 100 -7.24 7.58 5.88
N VAL A 101 -7.46 6.27 5.85
CA VAL A 101 -8.75 5.64 6.14
C VAL A 101 -8.58 4.73 7.36
N PRO A 102 -9.50 4.78 8.34
CA PRO A 102 -9.47 3.87 9.48
C PRO A 102 -9.43 2.41 9.03
N LEU A 103 -8.61 1.57 9.68
CA LEU A 103 -8.49 0.15 9.34
C LEU A 103 -9.85 -0.58 9.35
N ALA A 104 -10.75 -0.17 10.24
CA ALA A 104 -12.10 -0.72 10.35
C ALA A 104 -13.01 -0.39 9.14
N GLU A 105 -12.69 0.63 8.36
CA GLU A 105 -13.49 1.09 7.22
C GLU A 105 -12.93 0.63 5.87
N LEU A 106 -11.71 0.08 5.81
CA LEU A 106 -11.06 -0.27 4.54
C LEU A 106 -11.90 -1.19 3.67
N GLU A 107 -12.49 -2.22 4.29
CA GLU A 107 -13.29 -3.19 3.57
C GLU A 107 -14.51 -2.55 2.91
N THR A 108 -15.16 -1.59 3.56
CA THR A 108 -16.35 -0.94 3.00
C THR A 108 -16.01 0.18 2.03
N LYS A 109 -14.83 0.80 2.19
CA LYS A 109 -14.37 1.91 1.36
C LYS A 109 -13.85 1.46 -0.01
N LEU A 110 -13.13 0.34 -0.06
CA LEU A 110 -12.49 -0.16 -1.29
C LEU A 110 -13.53 -0.54 -2.35
N ALA A 111 -13.29 -0.12 -3.59
CA ALA A 111 -14.18 -0.40 -4.71
C ALA A 111 -14.13 -1.88 -5.15
N TYR A 112 -12.95 -2.52 -5.07
CA TYR A 112 -12.69 -3.83 -5.67
C TYR A 112 -12.76 -4.98 -4.67
N SER A 113 -13.48 -6.05 -5.01
CA SER A 113 -13.71 -7.19 -4.11
C SER A 113 -12.46 -7.95 -3.71
N ASP A 114 -11.45 -8.01 -4.57
CA ASP A 114 -10.22 -8.75 -4.28
C ASP A 114 -9.30 -7.96 -3.35
N GLU A 115 -9.26 -6.64 -3.47
CA GLU A 115 -8.59 -5.78 -2.48
C GLU A 115 -9.30 -5.88 -1.11
N ARG A 116 -10.64 -5.95 -1.08
CA ARG A 116 -11.40 -6.21 0.15
C ARG A 116 -10.96 -7.52 0.83
N LYS A 117 -10.70 -8.58 0.06
CA LYS A 117 -10.17 -9.84 0.61
C LYS A 117 -8.74 -9.69 1.14
N LEU A 118 -7.88 -8.95 0.44
CA LEU A 118 -6.52 -8.68 0.89
C LEU A 118 -6.49 -7.89 2.20
N VAL A 119 -7.29 -6.83 2.34
CA VAL A 119 -7.28 -6.03 3.57
C VAL A 119 -7.83 -6.81 4.77
N ARG A 120 -8.81 -7.70 4.58
CA ARG A 120 -9.22 -8.62 5.66
C ARG A 120 -8.06 -9.48 6.17
N LYS A 121 -7.25 -10.02 5.25
CA LYS A 121 -6.04 -10.78 5.59
C LYS A 121 -5.02 -9.89 6.30
N ALA A 122 -4.81 -8.66 5.82
CA ALA A 122 -3.92 -7.69 6.47
C ALA A 122 -4.37 -7.36 7.90
N SER A 123 -5.66 -7.13 8.13
CA SER A 123 -6.21 -6.87 9.48
C SER A 123 -5.97 -8.04 10.44
N GLN A 124 -6.04 -9.28 9.97
CA GLN A 124 -5.71 -10.46 10.79
C GLN A 124 -4.21 -10.49 11.14
N MET A 125 -3.34 -10.25 10.15
CA MET A 125 -1.89 -10.18 10.36
C MET A 125 -1.48 -9.06 11.33
N LEU A 126 -2.11 -7.89 11.23
CA LEU A 126 -1.85 -6.76 12.11
C LEU A 126 -2.24 -7.08 13.55
N LYS A 127 -3.40 -7.72 13.76
CA LYS A 127 -3.80 -8.20 15.10
C LYS A 127 -2.76 -9.16 15.68
N GLU A 128 -2.24 -10.08 14.88
CA GLU A 128 -1.19 -11.02 15.34
C GLU A 128 0.15 -10.33 15.64
N LEU A 129 0.54 -9.36 14.82
CA LEU A 129 1.76 -8.57 14.99
C LEU A 129 1.69 -7.71 16.26
N PHE A 130 0.59 -6.99 16.48
CA PHE A 130 0.43 -6.10 17.63
C PHE A 130 0.05 -6.85 18.92
N ALA A 131 -0.48 -8.07 18.83
CA ALA A 131 -0.64 -8.95 19.98
C ALA A 131 0.69 -9.54 20.50
N ARG A 132 1.79 -9.43 19.73
CA ARG A 132 3.13 -9.88 20.13
C ARG A 132 4.08 -8.68 20.22
N PRO A 133 4.13 -7.99 21.37
CA PRO A 133 4.93 -6.76 21.53
C PRO A 133 6.44 -6.96 21.30
N ASP A 134 6.94 -8.20 21.32
CA ASP A 134 8.36 -8.51 21.14
C ASP A 134 8.84 -8.49 19.68
N VAL A 135 7.92 -8.46 18.69
CA VAL A 135 8.27 -8.54 17.24
C VAL A 135 8.49 -7.16 16.62
N LEU A 136 8.08 -6.08 17.30
CA LEU A 136 8.24 -4.70 16.84
C LEU A 136 9.39 -3.96 17.54
N ARG A 137 10.13 -4.62 18.44
CA ARG A 137 11.36 -4.04 18.96
C ARG A 137 12.35 -3.88 17.82
N ARG A 138 12.55 -2.60 17.46
CA ARG A 138 13.50 -2.10 16.47
C ARG A 138 14.83 -2.84 16.61
N ASP A 139 15.30 -3.44 15.53
CA ASP A 139 16.74 -3.62 15.36
C ASP A 139 17.35 -2.23 15.22
N GLU A 140 17.65 -1.59 16.34
CA GLU A 140 18.67 -0.55 16.40
C GLU A 140 20.02 -1.24 16.14
N HIS A 141 20.32 -1.47 14.86
CA HIS A 141 21.69 -1.69 14.41
C HIS A 141 22.18 -0.41 13.76
N ALA A 142 22.43 0.60 14.60
CA ALA A 142 23.41 1.61 14.26
C ALA A 142 24.79 0.93 14.38
N PRO A 143 25.68 0.97 13.37
CA PRO A 143 27.04 0.52 13.56
C PRO A 143 27.73 1.48 14.54
N GLU A 144 27.89 1.00 15.77
CA GLU A 144 28.73 1.60 16.81
C GLU A 144 30.20 1.45 16.39
N GLY A 145 30.85 2.58 16.11
CA GLY A 145 32.30 2.76 16.25
C GLY A 145 33.21 2.15 15.18
N ALA A 146 34.01 3.03 14.56
CA ALA A 146 35.41 2.72 14.32
C ALA A 146 36.27 3.99 14.60
N PRO A 147 37.49 3.84 15.13
CA PRO A 147 38.11 4.82 16.03
C PRO A 147 39.16 5.74 15.40
N GLU A 148 39.41 6.83 16.13
CA GLU A 148 40.47 7.88 16.12
C GLU A 148 40.73 8.68 14.83
#